data_AF-A0A964J4Q4-F1
#
_entry.id   AF-A0A964J4Q4-F1
#
_cell.length_a   1.000
_cell.length_b   1.000
_cell.length_c   1.000
_cell.angle_alpha   90.00
_cell.angle_beta   90.00
_cell.angle_gamma   90.00
#
_symmetry.space_group_name_H-M   'P 1'
#
loop_
_entity.id
_entity.type
_entity.pdbx_description
1 polymer ?
#
loop_
_entity_poly.entity_id
_entity_poly.type
_entity_poly.pdbx_seq_one_letter_code
_entity_poly.pdbx_strand_id
1 'polypeptide(L)'
;MRLSLCEFETGASTAGGHRVVYDVANETAFFGAAEVEGHALVWQLDENSEEAEGALLSRRVQIDPYADWVLRCDRIDFPPGGIAYRHTHPGPGIRYLLHGELDVATEGKTASYGTGGAWFESGADPVLATASEHRATAFVRVMILPAEWVGKRTIRYTDSADDARPKLQTSTVYLERPISLT
;
A
#
# COMPACT_ATOMS: atom_id res chain seq x y z
N MET A 1 11.77 10.15 7.12
CA MET A 1 10.35 10.58 7.09
C MET A 1 9.49 9.54 7.79
N ARG A 2 8.20 9.82 7.98
CA ARG A 2 7.23 8.90 8.55
C ARG A 2 6.03 8.74 7.62
N LEU A 3 5.64 7.50 7.35
CA LEU A 3 4.44 7.13 6.61
C LEU A 3 3.41 6.62 7.61
N SER A 4 2.24 7.25 7.64
CA SER A 4 1.13 6.87 8.51
C SER A 4 -0.12 6.60 7.68
N LEU A 5 -0.96 5.69 8.16
CA LEU A 5 -2.29 5.41 7.63
C LEU A 5 -3.33 5.69 8.72
N CYS A 6 -4.33 6.51 8.41
CA CYS A 6 -5.51 6.75 9.23
C CYS A 6 -6.76 6.31 8.47
N GLU A 7 -7.75 5.82 9.21
CA GLU A 7 -9.06 5.43 8.69
C GLU A 7 -10.14 6.35 9.26
N PHE A 8 -11.08 6.75 8.39
CA PHE A 8 -12.19 7.61 8.74
C PHE A 8 -13.48 6.99 8.21
N GLU A 9 -14.37 6.54 9.09
CA GLU A 9 -15.59 5.82 8.67
C GLU A 9 -16.69 6.73 8.10
N THR A 10 -16.70 8.01 8.48
CA THR A 10 -17.81 8.94 8.17
C THR A 10 -17.43 10.09 7.23
N GLY A 11 -16.14 10.21 6.90
CA GLY A 11 -15.63 11.21 5.97
C GLY A 11 -14.23 11.68 6.35
N ALA A 12 -13.48 12.15 5.35
CA ALA A 12 -12.17 12.76 5.56
C ALA A 12 -12.05 14.04 4.75
N SER A 13 -11.47 15.07 5.38
CA SER A 13 -11.06 16.31 4.71
C SER A 13 -9.57 16.52 4.93
N THR A 14 -8.84 16.73 3.85
CA THR A 14 -7.40 17.02 3.88
C THR A 14 -7.13 18.38 3.24
N ALA A 15 -6.21 19.15 3.82
CA ALA A 15 -5.89 20.51 3.38
C ALA A 15 -4.68 20.60 2.43
N GLY A 16 -4.07 19.47 2.01
CA GLY A 16 -2.85 19.44 1.20
C GLY A 16 -1.78 18.48 1.73
N GLY A 17 -0.51 18.73 1.36
CA GLY A 17 0.65 17.94 1.77
C GLY A 17 0.80 16.63 0.99
N HIS A 18 1.76 15.79 1.40
CA HIS A 18 1.96 14.46 0.83
C HIS A 18 0.95 13.47 1.42
N ARG A 19 -0.32 13.70 1.09
CA ARG A 19 -1.45 12.89 1.51
C ARG A 19 -2.06 12.19 0.31
N VAL A 20 -2.33 10.91 0.47
CA VAL A 20 -3.14 10.13 -0.47
C VAL A 20 -4.43 9.78 0.26
N VAL A 21 -5.56 10.19 -0.31
CA VAL A 21 -6.89 9.89 0.24
C VAL A 21 -7.56 8.89 -0.70
N TYR A 22 -7.95 7.73 -0.18
CA TYR A 22 -8.68 6.72 -0.92
C TYR A 22 -10.13 6.65 -0.42
N ASP A 23 -11.07 6.92 -1.31
CA ASP A 23 -12.50 6.74 -1.10
C ASP A 23 -12.84 5.26 -1.32
N VAL A 24 -13.22 4.58 -0.24
CA VAL A 24 -13.46 3.14 -0.25
C VAL A 24 -14.73 2.79 -1.03
N ALA A 25 -15.77 3.61 -0.95
CA ALA A 25 -17.06 3.33 -1.58
C ALA A 25 -17.04 3.57 -3.09
N ASN A 26 -16.36 4.64 -3.53
CA ASN A 26 -16.28 5.02 -4.94
C ASN A 26 -15.05 4.44 -5.65
N GLU A 27 -14.13 3.80 -4.92
CA GLU A 27 -12.88 3.25 -5.44
C GLU A 27 -12.04 4.29 -6.20
N THR A 28 -11.88 5.47 -5.60
CA THR A 28 -11.11 6.59 -6.18
C THR A 28 -10.03 7.08 -5.23
N ALA A 29 -8.92 7.58 -5.78
CA ALA A 29 -7.83 8.14 -5.00
C ALA A 29 -7.54 9.60 -5.36
N PHE A 30 -7.23 10.41 -4.35
CA PHE A 30 -6.90 11.83 -4.46
C PHE A 30 -5.54 12.11 -3.83
N PHE A 31 -4.92 13.21 -4.24
CA PHE A 31 -3.64 13.67 -3.69
C PHE A 31 -3.76 15.06 -3.08
N GLY A 32 -3.19 15.25 -1.90
CA GLY A 32 -3.10 16.54 -1.24
C GLY A 32 -4.43 16.95 -0.62
N ALA A 33 -5.08 17.96 -1.20
CA ALA A 33 -6.37 18.45 -0.71
C ALA A 33 -7.51 17.62 -1.31
N ALA A 34 -8.36 17.07 -0.46
CA ALA A 34 -9.48 16.24 -0.86
C ALA A 34 -10.58 16.27 0.20
N GLU A 35 -11.80 16.00 -0.25
CA GLU A 35 -12.95 15.82 0.62
C GLU A 35 -13.69 14.57 0.15
N VAL A 36 -13.83 13.61 1.06
CA VAL A 36 -14.50 12.34 0.84
C VAL A 36 -15.60 12.20 1.88
N GLU A 37 -16.81 11.92 1.43
CA GLU A 37 -17.93 11.56 2.29
C GLU A 37 -17.91 10.06 2.58
N GLY A 38 -18.09 9.65 3.83
CA GLY A 38 -18.08 8.23 4.21
C GLY A 38 -16.69 7.63 4.38
N HIS A 39 -16.56 6.33 4.14
CA HIS A 39 -15.36 5.59 4.52
C HIS A 39 -14.14 5.97 3.64
N ALA A 40 -13.15 6.61 4.27
CA ALA A 40 -11.92 7.07 3.64
C ALA A 40 -10.67 6.55 4.36
N LEU A 41 -9.64 6.23 3.59
CA LEU A 41 -8.31 5.89 4.07
C LEU A 41 -7.33 6.98 3.68
N VAL A 42 -6.54 7.48 4.63
CA VAL A 42 -5.59 8.57 4.40
C VAL A 42 -4.18 8.10 4.74
N TRP A 43 -3.33 8.01 3.73
CA TRP A 43 -1.88 7.89 3.91
C TRP A 43 -1.26 9.28 3.97
N GLN A 44 -0.39 9.51 4.95
CA GLN A 44 0.35 10.75 5.12
C GLN A 44 1.85 10.47 5.23
N LEU A 45 2.64 11.14 4.39
CA LEU A 45 4.10 11.15 4.47
C LEU A 45 4.57 12.51 4.98
N ASP A 46 5.25 12.56 6.12
CA ASP A 46 5.72 13.80 6.72
C ASP A 46 7.05 13.64 7.49
N GLU A 47 7.54 14.74 8.05
CA GLU A 47 8.77 14.79 8.86
C GLU A 47 8.51 14.57 10.37
N ASN A 48 7.27 14.28 10.76
CA ASN A 48 6.91 14.20 12.17
C ASN A 48 7.67 13.05 12.86
N SER A 49 8.26 13.38 14.01
CA SER A 49 9.00 12.41 14.82
C SER A 49 8.05 11.42 15.51
N GLU A 50 6.87 11.91 15.90
CA GLU A 50 5.80 11.21 16.60
C GLU A 50 4.83 10.51 15.64
N GLU A 51 4.10 9.52 16.16
CA GLU A 51 3.04 8.86 15.40
C GLU A 51 1.86 9.82 15.22
N ALA A 52 1.22 9.78 14.06
CA ALA A 52 0.01 10.58 13.86
C ALA A 52 -1.08 10.07 14.81
N GLU A 53 -1.70 10.99 15.55
CA GLU A 53 -2.79 10.65 16.46
C GLU A 53 -3.92 9.94 15.69
N GLY A 54 -4.37 8.79 16.21
CA GLY A 54 -5.41 7.98 15.57
C GLY A 54 -4.94 7.19 14.33
N ALA A 55 -3.64 7.12 14.04
CA ALA A 55 -3.15 6.27 12.96
C ALA A 55 -3.38 4.79 13.26
N LEU A 56 -3.97 4.07 12.30
CA LEU A 56 -4.03 2.61 12.31
C LEU A 56 -2.63 1.98 12.29
N LEU A 57 -1.74 2.59 11.50
CA LEU A 57 -0.35 2.16 11.42
C LEU A 57 0.55 3.34 11.09
N SER A 58 1.66 3.46 11.81
CA SER A 58 2.70 4.45 11.53
C SER A 58 4.09 3.82 11.53
N ARG A 59 4.89 4.16 10.52
CA ARG A 59 6.26 3.65 10.35
C ARG A 59 7.21 4.72 9.86
N ARG A 60 8.40 4.74 10.46
CA ARG A 60 9.52 5.51 9.90
C ARG A 60 9.98 4.85 8.62
N VAL A 61 10.25 5.67 7.61
CA VAL A 61 10.80 5.25 6.32
C VAL A 61 12.12 5.98 6.09
N GLN A 62 13.11 5.21 5.64
CA GLN A 62 14.42 5.71 5.25
C GLN A 62 14.41 5.91 3.74
N ILE A 63 14.29 7.17 3.33
CA ILE A 63 14.31 7.60 1.92
C ILE A 63 15.24 8.80 1.82
N ASP A 64 15.92 8.94 0.67
CA ASP A 64 16.81 10.05 0.38
C ASP A 64 15.98 11.33 0.13
N PRO A 65 16.09 12.38 0.97
CA PRO A 65 15.32 13.61 0.78
C PRO A 65 15.67 14.38 -0.50
N TYR A 66 16.82 14.09 -1.13
CA TYR A 66 17.28 14.77 -2.34
C TYR A 66 16.96 14.00 -3.63
N ALA A 67 16.39 12.80 -3.53
CA ALA A 67 15.97 12.02 -4.68
C ALA A 67 14.54 12.36 -5.11
N ASP A 68 14.22 12.08 -6.37
CA ASP A 68 12.85 12.19 -6.88
C ASP A 68 12.03 10.96 -6.51
N TRP A 69 10.86 11.18 -5.93
CA TRP A 69 9.95 10.11 -5.48
C TRP A 69 8.56 10.24 -6.10
N VAL A 70 7.85 9.13 -6.15
CA VAL A 70 6.42 9.05 -6.49
C VAL A 70 5.67 8.34 -5.37
N LEU A 71 4.56 8.93 -4.92
CA LEU A 71 3.55 8.23 -4.14
C LEU A 71 2.58 7.54 -5.10
N ARG A 72 2.51 6.22 -5.01
CA ARG A 72 1.56 5.42 -5.80
C ARG A 72 0.50 4.82 -4.90
N CYS A 73 -0.77 5.01 -5.29
CA CYS A 73 -1.91 4.29 -4.75
C CYS A 73 -2.38 3.24 -5.77
N ASP A 74 -2.38 1.98 -5.37
CA ASP A 74 -2.93 0.89 -6.16
C ASP A 74 -3.70 -0.11 -5.30
N ARG A 75 -4.71 -0.72 -5.90
CA ARG A 75 -5.45 -1.84 -5.33
C ARG A 75 -4.99 -3.13 -6.00
N ILE A 76 -4.89 -4.18 -5.19
CA ILE A 76 -4.59 -5.53 -5.64
C ILE A 76 -5.76 -6.43 -5.28
N ASP A 77 -6.26 -7.15 -6.28
CA ASP A 77 -7.37 -8.09 -6.16
C ASP A 77 -6.88 -9.52 -6.38
N PHE A 78 -7.28 -10.42 -5.49
CA PHE A 78 -7.00 -11.85 -5.56
C PHE A 78 -8.31 -12.62 -5.73
N PRO A 79 -8.38 -13.56 -6.70
CA PRO A 79 -9.43 -14.57 -6.64
C PRO A 79 -9.20 -15.48 -5.41
N PRO A 80 -10.22 -16.27 -5.01
CA PRO A 80 -10.03 -17.29 -3.99
C PRO A 80 -8.84 -18.21 -4.29
N GLY A 81 -7.98 -18.43 -3.30
CA GLY A 81 -6.75 -19.21 -3.40
C GLY A 81 -5.62 -18.53 -4.17
N GLY A 82 -5.77 -17.25 -4.53
CA GLY A 82 -4.74 -16.49 -5.23
C GLY A 82 -3.46 -16.33 -4.40
N ILE A 83 -2.30 -16.45 -5.06
CA ILE A 83 -1.00 -16.31 -4.41
C ILE A 83 -0.19 -15.24 -5.14
N ALA A 84 0.33 -14.28 -4.39
CA ALA A 84 1.44 -13.45 -4.83
C ALA A 84 2.73 -14.12 -4.36
N TYR A 85 3.38 -14.84 -5.28
CA TYR A 85 4.63 -15.57 -5.04
C TYR A 85 5.74 -14.67 -4.52
N ARG A 86 6.83 -15.27 -4.03
CA ARG A 86 7.86 -14.55 -3.29
C ARG A 86 8.49 -13.44 -4.13
N HIS A 87 8.37 -12.20 -3.66
CA HIS A 87 8.80 -11.02 -4.40
C HIS A 87 9.24 -9.88 -3.50
N THR A 88 9.97 -8.93 -4.07
CA THR A 88 10.31 -7.65 -3.45
C THR A 88 9.65 -6.50 -4.19
N HIS A 89 9.73 -5.33 -3.56
CA HIS A 89 9.26 -4.07 -4.09
C HIS A 89 10.38 -3.03 -4.13
N PRO A 90 10.29 -2.05 -5.05
CA PRO A 90 11.31 -1.00 -5.17
C PRO A 90 11.25 0.08 -4.10
N GLY A 91 10.25 0.06 -3.24
CA GLY A 91 10.14 1.01 -2.14
C GLY A 91 9.11 0.59 -1.09
N PRO A 92 9.14 1.24 0.08
CA PRO A 92 8.30 0.89 1.21
C PRO A 92 6.84 1.31 1.00
N GLY A 93 5.94 0.74 1.79
CA GLY A 93 4.57 1.22 1.84
C GLY A 93 3.71 0.57 2.90
N ILE A 94 2.52 1.14 3.11
CA ILE A 94 1.49 0.59 3.98
C ILE A 94 0.34 0.06 3.13
N ARG A 95 -0.20 -1.09 3.54
CA ARG A 95 -1.34 -1.78 2.92
C ARG A 95 -2.51 -1.79 3.91
N TYR A 96 -3.72 -1.85 3.38
CA TYR A 96 -4.97 -2.00 4.12
C TYR A 96 -5.87 -3.01 3.41
N LEU A 97 -6.33 -4.04 4.13
CA LEU A 97 -7.21 -5.08 3.59
C LEU A 97 -8.65 -4.57 3.53
N LEU A 98 -9.18 -4.37 2.32
CA LEU A 98 -10.54 -3.87 2.08
C LEU A 98 -11.58 -4.95 2.40
N HIS A 99 -11.31 -6.19 2.01
CA HIS A 99 -12.14 -7.35 2.33
C HIS A 99 -11.37 -8.65 2.10
N GLY A 100 -11.91 -9.75 2.63
CA GLY A 100 -11.33 -11.07 2.52
C GLY A 100 -10.33 -11.35 3.64
N GLU A 101 -9.40 -12.26 3.37
CA GLU A 101 -8.35 -12.68 4.30
C GLU A 101 -7.04 -12.88 3.53
N LEU A 102 -5.92 -12.53 4.16
CA LEU A 102 -4.59 -12.62 3.56
C LEU A 102 -3.55 -13.06 4.59
N ASP A 103 -2.82 -14.12 4.28
CA ASP A 103 -1.61 -14.50 5.01
C ASP A 103 -0.38 -13.91 4.32
N VAL A 104 0.42 -13.15 5.06
CA VAL A 104 1.64 -12.52 4.57
C VAL A 104 2.85 -13.10 5.27
N ALA A 105 3.74 -13.74 4.50
CA ALA A 105 4.98 -14.33 4.97
C ALA A 105 6.19 -13.47 4.57
N THR A 106 6.91 -12.95 5.56
CA THR A 106 8.11 -12.12 5.39
C THR A 106 9.09 -12.34 6.55
N GLU A 107 10.39 -12.21 6.31
CA GLU A 107 11.44 -12.34 7.34
C GLU A 107 11.30 -13.61 8.24
N GLY A 108 10.86 -14.73 7.66
CA GLY A 108 10.67 -16.00 8.37
C GLY A 108 9.46 -16.05 9.31
N LYS A 109 8.58 -15.05 9.27
CA LYS A 109 7.32 -14.99 10.03
C LYS A 109 6.13 -14.90 9.08
N THR A 110 4.98 -15.37 9.55
CA THR A 110 3.70 -15.22 8.85
C THR A 110 2.72 -14.50 9.76
N ALA A 111 2.00 -13.53 9.20
CA ALA A 111 0.90 -12.84 9.87
C ALA A 111 -0.37 -12.93 9.01
N SER A 112 -1.50 -13.14 9.67
CA SER A 112 -2.82 -13.23 9.03
C SER A 112 -3.58 -11.91 9.22
N TYR A 113 -4.21 -11.42 8.16
CA TYR A 113 -4.99 -10.19 8.14
C TYR A 113 -6.41 -10.46 7.68
N GLY A 114 -7.39 -9.88 8.38
CA GLY A 114 -8.78 -9.78 7.95
C GLY A 114 -9.12 -8.35 7.52
N THR A 115 -10.37 -8.13 7.11
CA THR A 115 -10.90 -6.80 6.75
C THR A 115 -10.53 -5.74 7.80
N GLY A 116 -10.05 -4.58 7.36
CA GLY A 116 -9.55 -3.52 8.24
C GLY A 116 -8.10 -3.68 8.68
N GLY A 117 -7.50 -4.84 8.43
CA GLY A 117 -6.11 -5.12 8.77
C GLY A 117 -5.14 -4.27 7.94
N ALA A 118 -4.24 -3.57 8.62
CA ALA A 118 -3.17 -2.81 8.00
C ALA A 118 -1.78 -3.42 8.29
N TRP A 119 -0.88 -3.37 7.31
CA TRP A 119 0.50 -3.80 7.49
C TRP A 119 1.49 -2.99 6.67
N PHE A 120 2.76 -3.06 7.06
CA PHE A 120 3.86 -2.36 6.42
C PHE A 120 4.80 -3.36 5.75
N GLU A 121 5.29 -3.00 4.58
CA GLU A 121 6.38 -3.69 3.91
C GLU A 121 7.49 -2.69 3.60
N SER A 122 8.73 -3.04 3.96
CA SER A 122 9.93 -2.22 3.72
C SER A 122 10.27 -2.10 2.23
N GLY A 123 9.82 -3.09 1.45
CA GLY A 123 10.06 -3.24 0.03
C GLY A 123 11.25 -4.13 -0.30
N ALA A 124 12.38 -3.95 0.40
CA ALA A 124 13.58 -4.76 0.18
C ALA A 124 13.42 -6.22 0.66
N ASP A 125 12.63 -6.43 1.71
CA ASP A 125 12.43 -7.76 2.29
C ASP A 125 11.45 -8.59 1.43
N PRO A 126 11.81 -9.83 1.04
CA PRO A 126 10.93 -10.67 0.23
C PRO A 126 9.64 -11.07 0.95
N VAL A 127 8.51 -10.81 0.31
CA VAL A 127 7.17 -11.12 0.80
C VAL A 127 6.51 -12.20 -0.07
N LEU A 128 5.72 -13.05 0.56
CA LEU A 128 4.77 -13.94 -0.12
C LEU A 128 3.39 -13.72 0.51
N ALA A 129 2.37 -13.57 -0.32
CA ALA A 129 1.00 -13.38 0.16
C ALA A 129 0.06 -14.45 -0.41
N THR A 130 -0.73 -15.05 0.47
CA THR A 130 -1.71 -16.10 0.12
C THR A 130 -3.10 -15.63 0.53
N ALA A 131 -4.01 -15.54 -0.43
CA ALA A 131 -5.41 -15.21 -0.19
C ALA A 131 -6.21 -16.44 0.26
N SER A 132 -7.33 -16.20 0.95
CA SER A 132 -8.29 -17.22 1.35
C SER A 132 -8.71 -18.13 0.19
N GLU A 133 -8.81 -19.44 0.41
CA GLU A 133 -9.32 -20.39 -0.59
C GLU A 133 -10.82 -20.22 -0.91
N HIS A 134 -11.56 -19.50 -0.07
CA HIS A 134 -13.02 -19.50 -0.11
C HIS A 134 -13.66 -18.16 -0.49
N ARG A 135 -12.90 -17.07 -0.53
CA ARG A 135 -13.42 -15.74 -0.85
C ARG A 135 -12.40 -14.91 -1.59
N ALA A 136 -12.88 -13.98 -2.41
CA ALA A 136 -12.03 -12.97 -3.01
C ALA A 136 -11.43 -12.08 -1.90
N THR A 137 -10.21 -11.62 -2.13
CA THR A 137 -9.49 -10.75 -1.21
C THR A 137 -8.97 -9.54 -1.97
N ALA A 138 -9.14 -8.35 -1.41
CA ALA A 138 -8.56 -7.14 -1.97
C ALA A 138 -7.90 -6.29 -0.89
N PHE A 139 -6.77 -5.69 -1.23
CA PHE A 139 -6.17 -4.63 -0.43
C PHE A 139 -5.85 -3.42 -1.30
N VAL A 140 -5.85 -2.26 -0.67
CA VAL A 140 -5.30 -1.03 -1.23
C VAL A 140 -3.99 -0.71 -0.52
N ARG A 141 -3.06 -0.07 -1.22
CA ARG A 141 -1.79 0.32 -0.64
C ARG A 141 -1.32 1.66 -1.16
N VAL A 142 -0.48 2.31 -0.37
CA VAL A 142 0.34 3.42 -0.82
C VAL A 142 1.80 3.08 -0.64
N MET A 143 2.56 3.26 -1.73
CA MET A 143 4.00 3.03 -1.78
C MET A 143 4.74 4.32 -2.08
N ILE A 144 5.94 4.45 -1.51
CA ILE A 144 6.90 5.50 -1.84
C ILE A 144 7.93 4.87 -2.76
N LEU A 145 7.93 5.25 -4.04
CA LEU A 145 8.77 4.63 -5.06
C LEU A 145 9.76 5.65 -5.64
N PRO A 146 10.97 5.22 -6.04
CA PRO A 146 11.84 6.09 -6.82
C PRO A 146 11.13 6.52 -8.12
N ALA A 147 11.32 7.76 -8.56
CA ALA A 147 10.60 8.32 -9.72
C ALA A 147 10.78 7.51 -11.02
N GLU A 148 11.88 6.77 -11.17
CA GLU A 148 12.07 5.87 -12.32
C GLU A 148 11.03 4.73 -12.39
N TRP A 149 10.23 4.50 -11.35
CA TRP A 149 9.22 3.44 -11.31
C TRP A 149 7.84 3.86 -11.81
N VAL A 150 7.63 5.14 -12.15
CA VAL A 150 6.36 5.62 -12.72
C VAL A 150 5.91 4.76 -13.89
N GLY A 151 4.65 4.31 -13.88
CA GLY A 151 4.06 3.44 -14.91
C GLY A 151 4.60 2.00 -14.98
N LYS A 152 5.56 1.61 -14.13
CA LYS A 152 6.16 0.26 -14.13
C LYS A 152 5.51 -0.65 -13.08
N ARG A 153 5.50 -1.96 -13.33
CA ARG A 153 5.10 -2.96 -12.32
C ARG A 153 6.09 -2.94 -11.15
N THR A 154 5.59 -2.97 -9.91
CA THR A 154 6.41 -2.84 -8.69
C THR A 154 6.79 -4.17 -8.04
N ILE A 155 6.64 -5.28 -8.76
CA ILE A 155 6.95 -6.64 -8.26
C ILE A 155 8.21 -7.14 -8.95
N ARG A 156 9.21 -7.58 -8.17
CA ARG A 156 10.36 -8.34 -8.64
C ARG A 156 10.37 -9.70 -7.94
N TYR A 157 10.22 -10.79 -8.70
CA TYR A 157 10.27 -12.13 -8.12
C TYR A 157 11.70 -12.50 -7.71
N THR A 158 11.85 -13.20 -6.60
CA THR A 158 13.15 -13.63 -6.09
C THR A 158 13.58 -14.99 -6.62
N ASP A 159 12.61 -15.81 -7.04
CA ASP A 159 12.85 -17.11 -7.65
C ASP A 159 12.39 -17.09 -9.10
N SER A 160 13.30 -17.38 -10.03
CA SER A 160 12.99 -17.51 -11.45
C SER A 160 11.95 -18.61 -11.76
N ALA A 161 11.80 -19.60 -10.88
CA ALA A 161 10.76 -20.62 -11.03
C ALA A 161 9.34 -20.05 -10.83
N ASP A 162 9.20 -18.97 -10.06
CA ASP A 162 7.91 -18.29 -9.88
C ASP A 162 7.54 -17.43 -11.09
N ASP A 163 8.51 -17.08 -11.95
CA ASP A 163 8.24 -16.34 -13.20
C ASP A 163 7.38 -17.14 -14.18
N ALA A 164 7.35 -18.47 -14.10
CA ALA A 164 6.50 -19.31 -14.94
C ALA A 164 5.11 -19.56 -14.33
N ARG A 165 4.90 -19.26 -13.04
CA ARG A 165 3.66 -19.59 -12.35
C ARG A 165 2.51 -18.64 -12.70
N PRO A 166 1.23 -19.07 -12.59
CA PRO A 166 0.08 -18.20 -12.85
C PRO A 166 0.04 -17.01 -11.87
N LYS A 167 0.03 -15.78 -12.41
CA LYS A 167 -0.19 -14.56 -11.62
C LYS A 167 -1.66 -14.21 -11.72
N LEU A 168 -2.43 -14.66 -10.72
CA LEU A 168 -3.88 -14.53 -10.73
C LEU A 168 -4.35 -13.20 -10.14
N GLN A 169 -3.49 -12.50 -9.40
CA GLN A 169 -3.78 -11.21 -8.85
C GLN A 169 -3.79 -10.13 -9.95
N THR A 170 -4.72 -9.20 -9.84
CA THR A 170 -4.80 -8.03 -10.72
C THR A 170 -4.46 -6.77 -9.95
N SER A 171 -3.93 -5.77 -10.65
CA SER A 171 -3.51 -4.50 -10.05
C SER A 171 -4.17 -3.36 -10.79
N THR A 172 -4.81 -2.48 -10.02
CA THR A 172 -5.44 -1.25 -10.51
C THR A 172 -4.72 -0.07 -9.87
N VAL A 173 -4.04 0.73 -10.69
CA VAL A 173 -3.36 1.96 -10.23
C VAL A 173 -4.36 3.10 -10.28
N TYR A 174 -4.63 3.71 -9.12
CA TYR A 174 -5.55 4.85 -9.01
C TYR A 174 -4.85 6.19 -9.06
N LEU A 175 -3.62 6.25 -8.53
CA LEU A 175 -2.87 7.49 -8.41
C LEU A 175 -1.38 7.21 -8.52
N GLU A 176 -0.69 8.05 -9.29
CA GLU A 176 0.77 8.20 -9.23
C GLU A 176 1.11 9.68 -9.15
N ARG A 177 1.68 10.11 -8.03
CA ARG A 177 2.01 11.51 -7.82
C ARG A 177 3.49 11.72 -7.50
N PRO A 178 4.24 12.40 -8.37
CA PRO A 178 5.58 12.88 -8.04
C PRO A 178 5.54 13.82 -6.83
N ILE A 179 6.48 13.66 -5.91
CA ILE A 179 6.62 14.47 -4.70
C ILE A 179 8.05 15.02 -4.58
N SER A 180 8.19 16.22 -4.00
CA SER A 180 9.46 16.80 -3.57
C SER A 180 9.49 16.75 -2.05
N LEU A 181 10.58 16.27 -1.47
CA LEU A 181 10.74 16.21 -0.01
C LEU A 181 11.42 17.45 0.57
N THR A 182 11.96 18.30 -0.30
CA THR A 182 12.53 19.62 -0.03
C THR A 182 11.55 20.73 -0.34
#